data_AF-A0A9D0I6J6-F1
#
_entry.id   AF-A0A9D0I6J6-F1
#
_cell.length_a   1.000
_cell.length_b   1.000
_cell.length_c   1.000
_cell.angle_alpha   90.00
_cell.angle_beta   90.00
_cell.angle_gamma   90.00
#
_symmetry.space_group_name_H-M   'P 1'
#
loop_
_entity.id
_entity.type
_entity.pdbx_description
1 polymer ?
#
loop_
_entity_poly.entity_id
_entity_poly.type
_entity_poly.pdbx_seq_one_letter_code
_entity_poly.pdbx_strand_id
1 'polypeptide(L)'
;MGGKVYQLNGPLFFASVHHFQEIFDPKGDPDDVVVDFKNSRVADHSAIEAIDRLAERYLKEHKRLHLKHLSPECRQLLRTAGDLVEVNVVEDPTYHVAVDKEAFSK
;
A
#
# COMPACT_ATOMS: atom_id res chain seq x y z
N MET A 1 10.03 -10.60 -11.39
CA MET A 1 8.77 -9.86 -11.66
C MET A 1 8.80 -8.60 -10.81
N GLY A 2 8.72 -7.43 -11.46
CA GLY A 2 8.94 -6.12 -10.83
C GLY A 2 7.62 -5.50 -10.42
N GLY A 3 7.33 -5.47 -9.12
CA GLY A 3 6.25 -4.65 -8.56
C GLY A 3 6.61 -3.17 -8.62
N LYS A 4 5.60 -2.30 -8.73
CA LYS A 4 5.82 -0.85 -8.69
C LYS A 4 5.96 -0.40 -7.23
N VAL A 5 6.96 0.41 -6.93
CA VAL A 5 7.19 0.92 -5.57
C VAL A 5 6.98 2.43 -5.56
N TYR A 6 6.05 2.88 -4.72
CA TYR A 6 5.81 4.27 -4.40
C TYR A 6 6.48 4.62 -3.07
N GLN A 7 7.52 5.45 -3.11
CA GLN A 7 8.18 5.95 -1.91
C GLN A 7 7.55 7.28 -1.50
N LEU A 8 6.89 7.29 -0.35
CA LEU A 8 6.28 8.49 0.19
C LEU A 8 7.30 9.29 0.98
N ASN A 9 7.29 10.60 0.77
CA ASN A 9 8.20 11.53 1.45
C ASN A 9 7.38 12.64 2.11
N GLY A 10 7.66 12.89 3.38
CA GLY A 10 6.98 13.91 4.16
C GLY A 10 5.66 13.44 4.79
N PRO A 11 5.06 14.27 5.64
CA PRO A 11 3.88 13.89 6.41
C PRO A 11 2.64 13.75 5.52
N LEU A 12 1.83 12.72 5.79
CA LEU A 12 0.48 12.56 5.26
C LEU A 12 -0.52 13.04 6.33
N PHE A 13 -1.26 14.07 5.98
CA PHE A 13 -2.25 14.77 6.81
C PHE A 13 -3.32 15.41 5.93
N PHE A 14 -4.37 15.96 6.52
CA PHE A 14 -5.57 16.47 5.83
C PHE A 14 -5.30 17.35 4.59
N ALA A 15 -4.26 18.19 4.57
CA ALA A 15 -3.98 19.06 3.43
C ALA A 15 -3.27 18.34 2.26
N SER A 16 -2.65 17.20 2.53
CA SER A 16 -1.86 16.42 1.57
C SER A 16 -2.62 15.22 0.98
N VAL A 17 -3.79 14.87 1.54
CA VAL A 17 -4.54 13.67 1.13
C VAL A 17 -4.95 13.69 -0.33
N HIS A 18 -5.26 14.86 -0.90
CA HIS A 18 -5.62 14.99 -2.32
C HIS A 18 -4.44 14.61 -3.21
N HIS A 19 -3.29 15.26 -2.99
CA HIS A 19 -2.08 14.98 -3.74
C HIS A 19 -1.64 13.52 -3.59
N PHE A 20 -1.74 12.97 -2.37
CA PHE A 20 -1.49 11.56 -2.13
C PHE A 20 -2.36 10.64 -3.01
N GLN A 21 -3.63 10.93 -3.24
CA GLN A 21 -4.48 10.07 -4.09
C GLN A 21 -4.09 10.13 -5.58
N GLU A 22 -3.59 11.27 -6.04
CA GLU A 22 -3.33 11.55 -7.45
C GLU A 22 -2.06 10.87 -7.98
N ILE A 23 -1.08 10.59 -7.12
CA ILE A 23 0.17 9.95 -7.55
C ILE A 23 -0.02 8.46 -7.92
N PHE A 24 -1.14 7.85 -7.52
CA PHE A 24 -1.44 6.45 -7.79
C PHE A 24 -2.32 6.29 -9.02
N ASP A 25 -1.98 5.29 -9.85
CA ASP A 25 -2.76 4.91 -11.02
C ASP A 25 -3.22 3.45 -10.91
N PRO A 26 -4.28 3.16 -10.13
CA PRO A 26 -4.76 1.80 -9.94
C PRO A 26 -5.11 1.08 -11.24
N LYS A 27 -5.40 1.77 -12.34
CA LYS A 27 -5.72 1.12 -13.63
C LYS A 27 -4.46 0.79 -14.43
N GLY A 28 -3.51 1.72 -14.50
CA GLY A 28 -2.25 1.54 -15.23
C GLY A 28 -1.15 0.78 -14.47
N ASP A 29 -1.27 0.64 -13.15
CA ASP A 29 -0.26 -0.01 -12.33
C ASP A 29 -0.20 -1.55 -12.50
N PRO A 30 0.91 -2.20 -12.16
CA PRO A 30 0.98 -3.67 -12.16
C PRO A 30 0.12 -4.29 -11.05
N ASP A 31 -0.06 -5.61 -11.11
CA ASP A 31 -0.85 -6.37 -10.13
C ASP A 31 -0.32 -6.28 -8.70
N ASP A 32 0.99 -6.05 -8.54
CA ASP A 32 1.65 -5.85 -7.26
C ASP A 32 2.20 -4.43 -7.14
N VAL A 33 1.64 -3.68 -6.21
CA VAL A 33 2.08 -2.31 -5.89
C VAL A 33 2.48 -2.22 -4.43
N VAL A 34 3.63 -1.60 -4.17
CA VAL A 34 4.14 -1.32 -2.82
C VAL A 34 4.06 0.16 -2.55
N VAL A 35 3.48 0.54 -1.41
CA VAL A 35 3.53 1.90 -0.88
C VAL A 35 4.42 1.89 0.35
N ASP A 36 5.56 2.56 0.25
CA ASP A 36 6.57 2.63 1.29
C ASP A 36 6.48 3.95 2.06
N PHE A 37 6.14 3.85 3.35
CA PHE A 37 6.03 4.98 4.27
C PHE A 37 7.33 5.24 5.05
N LYS A 38 8.48 4.64 4.68
CA LYS A 38 9.76 4.78 5.40
C LYS A 38 10.15 6.24 5.68
N ASN A 39 9.87 7.15 4.75
CA ASN A 39 10.16 8.58 4.87
C ASN A 39 8.89 9.45 5.06
N SER A 40 7.78 8.83 5.44
CA SER A 40 6.48 9.49 5.62
C SER A 40 5.90 9.17 6.99
N ARG A 41 5.11 10.11 7.52
CA ARG A 41 4.39 9.92 8.78
C ARG A 41 2.91 10.20 8.56
N VAL A 42 2.07 9.24 8.93
CA VAL A 42 0.62 9.41 8.97
C VAL A 42 0.29 10.22 10.23
N ALA A 43 -0.26 11.40 10.08
CA ALA A 43 -0.36 12.38 11.16
C ALA A 43 -1.77 12.53 11.75
N ASP A 44 -2.82 12.16 11.02
CA ASP A 44 -4.22 12.33 11.45
C ASP A 44 -5.17 11.25 10.89
N HIS A 45 -6.43 11.28 11.32
CA HIS A 45 -7.46 10.35 10.84
C HIS A 45 -7.74 10.50 9.34
N SER A 46 -7.65 11.71 8.79
CA SER A 46 -7.88 11.95 7.36
C SER A 46 -6.83 11.24 6.50
N ALA A 47 -5.59 11.17 6.97
CA ALA A 47 -4.52 10.41 6.34
C ALA A 47 -4.81 8.91 6.33
N ILE A 48 -5.32 8.35 7.44
CA ILE A 48 -5.72 6.93 7.52
C ILE A 48 -6.87 6.65 6.54
N GLU A 49 -7.88 7.51 6.50
CA GLU A 49 -8.98 7.37 5.54
C GLU A 49 -8.51 7.44 4.09
N ALA A 50 -7.51 8.27 3.79
CA ALA A 50 -6.92 8.33 2.46
C ALA A 50 -6.24 7.00 2.10
N ILE A 51 -5.51 6.39 3.03
CA ILE A 51 -4.88 5.07 2.81
C ILE A 51 -5.95 3.99 2.59
N ASP A 52 -7.01 3.97 3.40
CA ASP A 52 -8.13 3.04 3.22
C ASP A 52 -8.79 3.20 1.84
N ARG A 53 -9.06 4.44 1.41
CA ARG A 53 -9.62 4.71 0.07
C ARG A 53 -8.70 4.27 -1.05
N LEU A 54 -7.38 4.41 -0.87
CA LEU A 54 -6.42 3.92 -1.83
C LEU A 54 -6.48 2.39 -1.94
N ALA A 55 -6.48 1.70 -0.81
CA ALA A 55 -6.59 0.23 -0.76
C ALA A 55 -7.90 -0.24 -1.45
N GLU A 56 -9.03 0.40 -1.19
CA GLU A 56 -10.29 0.10 -1.86
C GLU A 56 -10.22 0.29 -3.39
N ARG A 57 -9.49 1.31 -3.88
CA ARG A 57 -9.31 1.53 -5.32
C ARG A 57 -8.52 0.40 -5.97
N TYR A 58 -7.41 -0.04 -5.36
CA TYR A 58 -6.65 -1.19 -5.89
C TYR A 58 -7.43 -2.49 -5.81
N LEU A 59 -8.19 -2.70 -4.72
CA LEU A 59 -9.03 -3.88 -4.57
C LEU A 59 -10.10 -3.97 -5.67
N LYS A 60 -10.72 -2.84 -6.03
CA LYS A 60 -11.71 -2.75 -7.13
C LYS A 60 -11.11 -3.08 -8.50
N GLU A 61 -9.82 -2.83 -8.69
CA GLU A 61 -9.08 -3.18 -9.90
C GLU A 61 -8.45 -4.59 -9.80
N HIS A 62 -8.77 -5.36 -8.75
CA HIS A 62 -8.23 -6.69 -8.47
C HIS A 62 -6.70 -6.75 -8.30
N LYS A 63 -6.10 -5.66 -7.79
CA LYS A 63 -4.66 -5.52 -7.57
C LYS A 63 -4.28 -5.60 -6.10
N ARG A 64 -3.08 -6.12 -5.84
CA ARG A 64 -2.50 -6.27 -4.50
C ARG A 64 -1.72 -5.00 -4.13
N LEU A 65 -2.13 -4.37 -3.03
CA LEU A 65 -1.50 -3.17 -2.50
C LEU A 65 -0.79 -3.46 -1.18
N HIS A 66 0.53 -3.47 -1.20
CA HIS A 66 1.39 -3.73 -0.05
C HIS A 66 1.75 -2.43 0.66
N LEU A 67 1.39 -2.26 1.93
CA LEU A 67 1.75 -1.07 2.71
C LEU A 67 2.92 -1.38 3.65
N LYS A 68 4.06 -0.68 3.47
CA LYS A 68 5.30 -0.89 4.24
C LYS A 68 5.62 0.29 5.14
N HIS A 69 6.29 0.01 6.26
CA HIS A 69 6.75 1.01 7.25
C HIS A 69 5.64 1.90 7.84
N LEU A 70 4.38 1.46 7.80
CA LEU A 70 3.30 2.10 8.56
C LEU A 70 3.47 1.84 10.06
N SER A 71 3.15 2.84 10.88
CA SER A 71 3.16 2.66 12.33
C SER A 71 2.15 1.58 12.74
N PRO A 72 2.42 0.81 13.81
CA PRO A 72 1.48 -0.17 14.36
C PRO A 72 0.07 0.38 14.58
N GLU A 73 -0.04 1.61 15.09
CA GLU A 73 -1.30 2.27 15.42
C GLU A 73 -2.11 2.56 14.15
N CYS A 74 -1.44 3.04 13.09
CA CYS A 74 -2.10 3.28 11.81
C CYS A 74 -2.65 1.98 11.23
N ARG A 75 -1.88 0.89 11.33
CA ARG A 75 -2.31 -0.44 10.84
C ARG A 75 -3.57 -0.94 11.53
N GLN A 76 -3.69 -0.72 12.83
CA GLN A 76 -4.88 -1.14 13.59
C GLN A 76 -6.14 -0.35 13.22
N LEU A 77 -5.98 0.85 12.66
CA LEU A 77 -7.07 1.74 12.29
C LEU A 77 -7.52 1.58 10.83
N LEU A 78 -6.77 0.87 10.00
CA LEU A 78 -7.16 0.58 8.63
C LEU A 78 -8.28 -0.47 8.59
N ARG A 79 -9.39 -0.13 7.95
CA ARG A 79 -10.56 -1.04 7.87
C ARG A 79 -10.42 -2.07 6.76
N THR A 80 -9.79 -1.69 5.65
CA THR A 80 -9.70 -2.52 4.43
C THR A 80 -8.44 -3.39 4.43
N ALA A 81 -7.57 -3.22 5.43
CA ALA A 81 -6.21 -3.75 5.44
C ALA A 81 -6.07 -5.25 5.77
N GLY A 82 -7.13 -5.91 6.25
CA GLY A 82 -7.06 -7.27 6.79
C GLY A 82 -6.43 -8.31 5.86
N ASP A 83 -6.73 -8.25 4.55
CA ASP A 83 -6.23 -9.20 3.54
C ASP A 83 -5.22 -8.60 2.55
N LEU A 84 -5.13 -7.27 2.46
CA LEU A 84 -4.31 -6.56 1.49
C LEU A 84 -2.92 -6.19 2.01
N VAL A 85 -2.78 -6.09 3.33
CA VAL A 85 -1.53 -5.59 3.92
C VAL A 85 -0.65 -6.76 4.34
N GLU A 86 0.22 -7.20 3.43
CA GLU A 86 1.42 -7.92 3.83
C GLU A 86 2.36 -6.97 4.56
N VAL A 87 2.13 -6.79 5.86
CA VAL A 87 3.06 -6.08 6.73
C VAL A 87 4.26 -6.97 6.94
N ASN A 88 5.22 -6.92 6.03
CA ASN A 88 6.54 -7.48 6.27
C ASN A 88 7.20 -6.65 7.39
N VAL A 89 7.01 -7.09 8.64
CA VAL A 89 7.85 -6.74 9.80
C VAL A 89 9.14 -7.54 9.66
N VAL A 90 9.91 -7.28 8.62
CA VAL A 90 11.20 -7.94 8.42
C VAL A 90 12.18 -6.86 8.04
N GLU A 91 13.07 -6.58 8.98
CA GLU A 91 14.32 -5.88 8.79
C GLU A 91 14.95 -6.37 7.46
N ASP A 92 15.23 -5.43 6.54
CA ASP A 92 15.95 -5.64 5.26
C ASP A 92 17.07 -6.71 5.38
N PRO A 93 17.48 -7.46 4.31
CA PRO A 93 17.23 -7.26 2.88
C PRO A 93 17.07 -8.56 2.04
N THR A 94 16.02 -8.72 1.24
CA THR A 94 16.07 -9.32 -0.13
C THR A 94 14.65 -9.45 -0.69
N TYR A 95 14.33 -8.67 -1.70
CA TYR A 95 13.15 -8.91 -2.52
C TYR A 95 13.45 -10.08 -3.46
N HIS A 96 13.26 -11.31 -2.99
CA HIS A 96 12.94 -12.43 -3.87
C HIS A 96 11.41 -12.49 -3.95
N VAL A 97 10.83 -11.85 -4.99
CA VAL A 97 9.44 -12.12 -5.36
C VAL A 97 9.41 -13.53 -5.94
N ALA A 98 9.21 -14.51 -5.07
CA ALA A 98 8.79 -15.85 -5.44
C ALA A 98 7.52 -16.14 -4.65
N VAL A 99 6.38 -15.97 -5.30
CA VAL A 99 5.20 -16.81 -5.05
C VAL A 99 4.47 -16.92 -6.38
N ASP A 100 4.86 -17.95 -7.13
CA ASP A 100 3.95 -18.63 -8.04
C ASP A 100 2.65 -18.92 -7.28
N LYS A 101 1.53 -18.41 -7.81
CA LYS A 101 0.25 -19.09 -7.64
C LYS A 101 -0.16 -19.60 -9.00
N GLU A 102 0.32 -20.80 -9.30
CA GLU A 102 -0.36 -21.68 -10.25
C GLU A 102 -1.81 -21.83 -9.81
N ALA A 103 -2.73 -21.42 -10.68
CA ALA A 103 -4.09 -21.93 -10.71
C ALA A 103 -4.47 -22.14 -12.19
N PHE A 104 -3.85 -23.15 -12.79
CA PHE A 104 -4.41 -23.80 -13.96
C PHE A 104 -5.74 -24.42 -13.54
N SER A 105 -6.84 -23.93 -14.09
CA SER A 105 -8.09 -24.68 -14.14
C SER A 105 -8.21 -25.30 -15.52
N LYS A 106 -7.79 -26.57 -15.64
CA LYS A 106 -8.58 -27.63 -16.27
C LYS A 106 -8.00 -29.00 -15.95
#